data_AF-A0A174RNJ2-F1
#
_entry.id   AF-A0A174RNJ2-F1
#
_cell.length_a   1.000
_cell.length_b   1.000
_cell.length_c   1.000
_cell.angle_alpha   90.00
_cell.angle_beta   90.00
_cell.angle_gamma   90.00
#
_symmetry.space_group_name_H-M   'P 1'
#
loop_
_entity.id
_entity.type
_entity.pdbx_description
1 polymer ?
#
loop_
_entity_poly.entity_id
_entity_poly.type
_entity_poly.pdbx_seq_one_letter_code
_entity_poly.pdbx_strand_id
1 'polypeptide(L)'
;MQITKPTFYKEFSCIAGACPDTCCAGWQIMIDEKSLQKYRRFKGPFRNRLHNDIDWKEHFFCQYDKRCAFLNEDNLCDIYSEAGKDMLCDTCRKYPRHIEEFEGLREYSLSLSCPEAARIFLSHKEKITFFTREVAAPEETYDDFDYFLFTALMDTRDYLFSVIQDRSIPVRLRRQKLLACAHDFQLSLDKNELFQWEDIRGRHQKSGYGEKFLNKIQKWNDECQVSSEQPSKDSTSARASLLALSKQIWRTVIPQMEVLRPGWHTYLRKTLVPLYGSCQNDTELTEIYAAFAHDYPDWTVHEEQLLLYWIYTYFCGAVYDDQIFAKAKMAVICTFMIHELAVGTWLKNDRHFTFEDMISICYRFSRELEHSDPNLNEMERLMDEEDVFDFRNLLTI
;
A
#
# COMPACT_ATOMS: atom_id res chain seq x y z
N MET A 1 17.45 -7.70 -19.34
CA MET A 1 16.52 -7.42 -18.22
C MET A 1 16.56 -5.94 -17.88
N GLN A 2 15.39 -5.32 -17.77
CA GLN A 2 15.25 -3.94 -17.29
C GLN A 2 15.18 -3.90 -15.77
N ILE A 3 15.71 -2.85 -15.17
CA ILE A 3 15.61 -2.56 -13.74
C ILE A 3 15.05 -1.15 -13.58
N THR A 4 13.88 -1.04 -12.96
CA THR A 4 13.24 0.23 -12.59
C THR A 4 13.30 0.43 -11.08
N LYS A 5 13.53 1.66 -10.62
CA LYS A 5 13.49 2.03 -9.21
C LYS A 5 13.21 3.51 -9.01
N PRO A 6 12.63 3.92 -7.86
CA PRO A 6 12.51 5.34 -7.53
C PRO A 6 13.89 5.96 -7.37
N THR A 7 14.02 7.24 -7.72
CA THR A 7 15.29 7.98 -7.70
C THR A 7 15.91 8.04 -6.29
N PHE A 8 15.07 8.09 -5.25
CA PHE A 8 15.50 8.09 -3.85
C PHE A 8 15.91 6.71 -3.31
N TYR A 9 15.77 5.62 -4.08
CA TYR A 9 16.03 4.25 -3.61
C TYR A 9 17.40 4.05 -2.95
N LYS A 10 18.42 4.80 -3.41
CA LYS A 10 19.79 4.72 -2.90
C LYS A 10 20.02 5.49 -1.60
N GLU A 11 19.08 6.34 -1.19
CA GLU A 11 19.19 7.14 0.04
C GLU A 11 19.06 6.27 1.30
N PHE A 12 18.39 5.12 1.19
CA PHE A 12 18.17 4.24 2.35
C PHE A 12 19.47 3.61 2.87
N SER A 13 19.73 3.89 4.14
CA SER A 13 20.65 3.15 4.99
C SER A 13 19.97 2.84 6.33
N CYS A 14 20.15 1.62 6.84
CA CYS A 14 19.62 1.25 8.15
C CYS A 14 20.28 2.12 9.24
N ILE A 15 19.44 2.73 10.09
CA ILE A 15 19.88 3.57 11.21
C ILE A 15 20.11 2.77 12.51
N ALA A 16 20.04 1.44 12.43
CA ALA A 16 20.34 0.49 13.51
C ALA A 16 19.66 0.87 14.83
N GLY A 17 20.41 1.05 15.92
CA GLY A 17 19.89 1.36 17.25
C GLY A 17 19.16 2.70 17.37
N ALA A 18 19.27 3.59 16.38
CA ALA A 18 18.46 4.81 16.33
C ALA A 18 17.04 4.55 15.77
N CYS A 19 16.77 3.37 15.22
CA CYS A 19 15.45 3.03 14.72
C CYS A 19 14.45 2.92 15.88
N PRO A 20 13.30 3.62 15.83
CA PRO A 20 12.31 3.57 16.92
C PRO A 20 11.56 2.23 16.98
N ASP A 21 11.91 1.29 16.10
CA ASP A 21 11.25 0.00 15.95
C ASP A 21 12.23 -1.06 15.43
N THR A 22 11.82 -2.32 15.45
CA THR A 22 12.58 -3.47 14.97
C THR A 22 11.99 -4.03 13.68
N CYS A 23 12.84 -4.46 12.74
CA CYS A 23 12.40 -5.24 11.58
C CYS A 23 12.21 -6.73 11.91
N CYS A 24 12.66 -7.19 13.08
CA CYS A 24 12.69 -8.60 13.45
C CYS A 24 11.50 -9.02 14.33
N ALA A 25 10.31 -8.45 14.11
CA ALA A 25 9.11 -8.79 14.86
C ALA A 25 7.84 -8.64 14.02
N GLY A 26 6.88 -9.54 14.26
CA GLY A 26 5.54 -9.50 13.69
C GLY A 26 5.35 -10.27 12.38
N TRP A 27 6.41 -10.85 11.80
CA TRP A 27 6.36 -11.57 10.53
C TRP A 27 7.47 -12.61 10.42
N GLN A 28 7.26 -13.65 9.63
CA GLN A 28 8.18 -14.77 9.54
C GLN A 28 9.38 -14.43 8.64
N ILE A 29 10.59 -14.57 9.17
CA ILE A 29 11.83 -14.33 8.40
C ILE A 29 12.29 -15.64 7.79
N MET A 30 12.10 -15.78 6.47
CA MET A 30 12.61 -16.89 5.68
C MET A 30 14.11 -16.77 5.44
N ILE A 31 14.79 -17.90 5.35
CA ILE A 31 16.24 -18.00 5.17
C ILE A 31 16.54 -18.60 3.80
N ASP A 32 17.34 -17.92 3.01
CA ASP A 32 17.81 -18.45 1.73
C ASP A 32 18.78 -19.64 1.92
N GLU A 33 18.80 -20.55 0.94
CA GLU A 33 19.61 -21.77 0.98
C GLU A 33 21.11 -21.50 1.19
N LYS A 34 21.65 -20.40 0.63
CA LYS A 34 23.07 -20.05 0.80
C LYS A 34 23.37 -19.70 2.25
N SER A 35 22.46 -18.97 2.90
CA SER A 35 22.57 -18.59 4.31
C SER A 35 22.37 -19.77 5.24
N LEU A 36 21.45 -20.70 4.95
CA LEU A 36 21.35 -21.97 5.69
C LEU A 36 22.68 -22.73 5.68
N GLN A 37 23.34 -22.83 4.53
CA GLN A 37 24.64 -23.48 4.44
C GLN A 37 25.74 -22.76 5.24
N LYS A 38 25.74 -21.42 5.24
CA LYS A 38 26.63 -20.63 6.11
C LYS A 38 26.36 -20.94 7.59
N TYR A 39 25.09 -20.97 8.00
CA TYR A 39 24.68 -21.24 9.38
C TYR A 39 25.07 -22.65 9.82
N ARG A 40 24.89 -23.67 8.97
CA ARG A 40 25.33 -25.05 9.25
C ARG A 40 26.82 -25.13 9.58
N ARG A 41 27.65 -24.36 8.85
CA ARG A 41 29.11 -24.36 8.96
C ARG A 41 29.67 -23.37 9.97
N PHE A 42 28.81 -22.55 10.59
CA PHE A 42 29.24 -21.52 11.52
C PHE A 42 29.96 -22.14 12.73
N LYS A 43 31.03 -21.47 13.17
CA LYS A 43 31.87 -21.86 14.30
C LYS A 43 31.95 -20.71 15.29
N GLY A 44 32.07 -21.02 16.58
CA GLY A 44 32.20 -20.03 17.65
C GLY A 44 31.08 -20.10 18.68
N PRO A 45 31.13 -19.23 19.71
CA PRO A 45 30.19 -19.27 20.84
C PRO A 45 28.72 -19.13 20.44
N PHE A 46 28.42 -18.31 19.42
CA PHE A 46 27.06 -18.06 18.94
C PHE A 46 26.44 -19.25 18.17
N ARG A 47 27.24 -20.28 17.82
CA ARG A 47 26.81 -21.42 17.00
C ARG A 47 25.59 -22.14 17.56
N ASN A 48 25.58 -22.40 18.86
CA ASN A 48 24.53 -23.24 19.46
C ASN A 48 23.17 -22.53 19.39
N ARG A 49 23.13 -21.23 19.68
CA ARG A 49 21.92 -20.41 19.52
C ARG A 49 21.48 -20.37 18.06
N LEU A 50 22.40 -20.06 17.15
CA LEU A 50 22.11 -20.05 15.71
C LEU A 50 21.52 -21.37 15.21
N HIS A 51 22.03 -22.53 15.65
CA HIS A 51 21.52 -23.83 15.22
C HIS A 51 20.16 -24.20 15.83
N ASN A 52 19.93 -23.85 17.09
CA ASN A 52 18.72 -24.24 17.81
C ASN A 52 17.50 -23.38 17.42
N ASP A 53 17.75 -22.14 17.02
CA ASP A 53 16.70 -21.15 16.72
C ASP A 53 16.44 -21.01 15.21
N ILE A 54 16.82 -22.02 14.42
CA ILE A 54 16.46 -22.17 13.01
C ILE A 54 15.56 -23.38 12.85
N ASP A 55 14.41 -23.22 12.21
CA ASP A 55 13.68 -24.35 11.65
C ASP A 55 14.37 -24.77 10.35
N TRP A 56 15.12 -25.87 10.42
CA TRP A 56 15.91 -26.38 9.30
C TRP A 56 15.09 -27.08 8.23
N LYS A 57 13.81 -27.36 8.48
CA LYS A 57 12.92 -28.02 7.54
C LYS A 57 12.16 -26.99 6.72
N GLU A 58 11.59 -26.01 7.41
CA GLU A 58 10.78 -24.94 6.79
C GLU A 58 11.62 -23.68 6.50
N HIS A 59 12.91 -23.70 6.84
CA HIS A 59 13.90 -22.69 6.46
C HIS A 59 13.61 -21.27 6.98
N PHE A 60 13.27 -21.15 8.26
CA PHE A 60 12.99 -19.85 8.87
C PHE A 60 13.62 -19.70 10.27
N PHE A 61 13.73 -18.45 10.76
CA PHE A 61 14.14 -18.20 12.14
C PHE A 61 12.98 -18.41 13.12
N CYS A 62 13.20 -19.19 14.18
CA CYS A 62 12.22 -19.39 15.24
C CYS A 62 11.78 -18.06 15.86
N GLN A 63 10.54 -18.02 16.36
CA GLN A 63 9.97 -16.85 17.01
C GLN A 63 9.48 -17.15 18.41
N TYR A 64 9.68 -16.19 19.31
CA TYR A 64 9.16 -16.19 20.67
C TYR A 64 8.38 -14.90 20.88
N ASP A 65 7.09 -15.01 21.21
CA ASP A 65 6.19 -13.85 21.33
C ASP A 65 6.21 -12.92 20.09
N LYS A 66 6.16 -13.54 18.89
CA LYS A 66 6.26 -12.87 17.57
C LYS A 66 7.55 -12.06 17.35
N ARG A 67 8.58 -12.25 18.18
CA ARG A 67 9.93 -11.70 17.99
C ARG A 67 10.85 -12.78 17.46
N CYS A 68 11.68 -12.43 16.48
CA CYS A 68 12.76 -13.31 16.01
C CYS A 68 13.66 -13.70 17.19
N ALA A 69 14.02 -14.98 17.28
CA ALA A 69 14.88 -15.51 18.33
C ALA A 69 16.28 -14.84 18.41
N PHE A 70 16.70 -14.17 17.33
CA PHE A 70 17.96 -13.43 17.25
C PHE A 70 17.82 -11.93 17.56
N LEU A 71 16.64 -11.46 17.96
CA LEU A 71 16.42 -10.10 18.40
C LEU A 71 16.70 -9.99 19.91
N ASN A 72 17.71 -9.23 20.31
CA ASN A 72 18.09 -9.08 21.71
C ASN A 72 17.21 -8.07 22.47
N GLU A 73 17.54 -7.87 23.75
CA GLU A 73 16.83 -6.96 24.66
C GLU A 73 16.93 -5.49 24.23
N ASP A 74 18.03 -5.11 23.55
CA ASP A 74 18.23 -3.78 22.96
C ASP A 74 17.50 -3.60 21.61
N ASN A 75 16.70 -4.59 21.19
CA ASN A 75 16.05 -4.65 19.87
C ASN A 75 17.03 -4.60 18.68
N LEU A 76 18.23 -5.15 18.87
CA LEU A 76 19.25 -5.33 17.83
C LEU A 76 19.41 -6.82 17.46
N CYS A 77 19.92 -7.07 16.26
CA CYS A 77 20.08 -8.43 15.73
C CYS A 77 21.41 -9.05 16.17
N ASP A 78 21.34 -10.17 16.88
CA ASP A 78 22.52 -10.88 17.36
C ASP A 78 23.32 -11.59 16.26
N ILE A 79 22.67 -11.97 15.15
CA ILE A 79 23.41 -12.46 13.97
C ILE A 79 24.36 -11.37 13.46
N TYR A 80 23.90 -10.12 13.45
CA TYR A 80 24.74 -9.01 13.00
C TYR A 80 25.87 -8.69 13.98
N SER A 81 25.56 -8.57 15.28
CA SER A 81 26.57 -8.20 16.29
C SER A 81 27.60 -9.30 16.52
N GLU A 82 27.19 -10.57 16.56
CA GLU A 82 28.08 -11.69 16.88
C GLU A 82 28.81 -12.25 15.66
N ALA A 83 28.17 -12.24 14.49
CA ALA A 83 28.65 -12.93 13.29
C ALA A 83 28.92 -11.99 12.10
N GLY A 84 28.55 -10.72 12.22
CA GLY A 84 28.79 -9.67 11.22
C GLY A 84 27.75 -9.61 10.10
N LYS A 85 27.74 -8.48 9.39
CA LYS A 85 26.78 -8.18 8.32
C LYS A 85 26.69 -9.26 7.22
N ASP A 86 27.78 -9.97 6.95
CA ASP A 86 27.85 -10.97 5.87
C ASP A 86 27.17 -12.31 6.22
N MET A 87 26.76 -12.44 7.49
CA MET A 87 25.97 -13.54 8.01
C MET A 87 24.46 -13.28 7.97
N LEU A 88 23.99 -12.07 7.65
CA LEU A 88 22.56 -11.85 7.42
C LEU A 88 22.09 -12.63 6.18
N CYS A 89 20.95 -13.30 6.30
CA CYS A 89 20.25 -13.92 5.18
C CYS A 89 19.72 -12.86 4.20
N ASP A 90 19.34 -13.30 3.01
CA ASP A 90 18.86 -12.41 1.96
C ASP A 90 17.67 -11.55 2.43
N THR A 91 16.71 -12.15 3.13
CA THR A 91 15.55 -11.45 3.72
C THR A 91 15.99 -10.29 4.61
N CYS A 92 16.85 -10.55 5.61
CA CYS A 92 17.33 -9.52 6.53
C CYS A 92 18.23 -8.48 5.86
N ARG A 93 19.03 -8.89 4.86
CA ARG A 93 19.96 -8.00 4.15
C ARG A 93 19.24 -7.06 3.19
N LYS A 94 18.19 -7.55 2.54
CA LYS A 94 17.43 -6.81 1.54
C LYS A 94 16.45 -5.85 2.21
N TYR A 95 15.77 -6.28 3.28
CA TYR A 95 14.79 -5.44 3.98
C TYR A 95 15.31 -4.01 4.27
N PRO A 96 14.52 -2.95 3.99
CA PRO A 96 13.14 -2.92 3.48
C PRO A 96 13.06 -2.83 1.95
N ARG A 97 14.12 -3.20 1.22
CA ARG A 97 14.09 -3.23 -0.24
C ARG A 97 13.23 -4.39 -0.69
N HIS A 98 12.16 -4.06 -1.40
CA HIS A 98 11.28 -5.00 -2.06
C HIS A 98 11.65 -5.05 -3.56
N ILE A 99 11.49 -6.22 -4.16
CA ILE A 99 11.77 -6.46 -5.57
C ILE A 99 10.56 -7.19 -6.12
N GLU A 100 9.86 -6.54 -7.04
CA GLU A 100 8.84 -7.19 -7.87
C GLU A 100 9.48 -7.64 -9.17
N GLU A 101 9.27 -8.89 -9.56
CA GLU A 101 9.86 -9.48 -10.77
C GLU A 101 8.73 -9.79 -11.78
N PHE A 102 8.85 -9.21 -12.97
CA PHE A 102 8.01 -9.47 -14.14
C PHE A 102 8.89 -10.01 -15.27
N GLU A 103 8.30 -10.53 -16.34
CA GLU A 103 9.08 -11.05 -17.46
C GLU A 103 9.89 -9.93 -18.13
N GLY A 104 11.22 -10.03 -18.05
CA GLY A 104 12.14 -9.03 -18.59
C GLY A 104 12.30 -7.74 -17.77
N LEU A 105 11.58 -7.55 -16.66
CA LEU A 105 11.61 -6.34 -15.82
C LEU A 105 11.70 -6.67 -14.33
N ARG A 106 12.57 -5.96 -13.58
CA ARG A 106 12.55 -5.96 -12.11
C ARG A 106 12.33 -4.57 -11.58
N GLU A 107 11.37 -4.44 -10.67
CA GLU A 107 11.02 -3.18 -10.03
C GLU A 107 11.44 -3.20 -8.57
N TYR A 108 12.28 -2.24 -8.20
CA TYR A 108 12.75 -2.11 -6.83
C TYR A 108 11.96 -1.02 -6.13
N SER A 109 11.54 -1.28 -4.89
CA SER A 109 10.88 -0.31 -4.02
C SER A 109 11.47 -0.38 -2.60
N LEU A 110 11.07 0.56 -1.75
CA LEU A 110 11.35 0.52 -0.31
C LEU A 110 10.00 0.39 0.39
N SER A 111 9.77 -0.70 1.12
CA SER A 111 8.52 -0.90 1.85
C SER A 111 8.39 0.15 2.95
N LEU A 112 7.21 0.76 3.03
CA LEU A 112 6.90 1.77 4.06
C LEU A 112 6.88 1.19 5.47
N SER A 113 6.89 -0.13 5.62
CA SER A 113 6.94 -0.85 6.90
C SER A 113 8.19 -0.52 7.74
N CYS A 114 9.26 -0.01 7.11
CA CYS A 114 10.44 0.47 7.82
C CYS A 114 10.31 1.97 8.15
N PRO A 115 10.50 2.38 9.43
CA PRO A 115 10.39 3.79 9.81
C PRO A 115 11.32 4.71 9.02
N GLU A 116 12.55 4.27 8.74
CA GLU A 116 13.51 5.06 7.97
C GLU A 116 13.16 5.14 6.48
N ALA A 117 12.63 4.06 5.90
CA ALA A 117 12.13 4.10 4.52
C ALA A 117 10.91 5.05 4.40
N ALA A 118 9.97 4.98 5.35
CA ALA A 118 8.84 5.89 5.42
C ALA A 118 9.29 7.35 5.60
N ARG A 119 10.28 7.61 6.47
CA ARG A 119 10.86 8.95 6.66
C ARG A 119 11.46 9.50 5.38
N ILE A 120 12.31 8.72 4.69
CA ILE A 120 12.92 9.13 3.40
C ILE A 120 11.81 9.46 2.40
N PHE A 121 10.89 8.53 2.19
CA PHE A 121 9.78 8.67 1.25
C PHE A 121 8.93 9.93 1.51
N LEU A 122 8.45 10.12 2.75
CA LEU A 122 7.59 11.24 3.14
C LEU A 122 8.34 12.58 3.24
N SER A 123 9.68 12.56 3.33
CA SER A 123 10.47 13.79 3.42
C SER A 123 10.56 14.53 2.09
N HIS A 124 10.33 13.85 0.97
CA HIS A 124 10.39 14.47 -0.34
C HIS A 124 9.20 15.41 -0.55
N LYS A 125 9.48 16.61 -1.06
CA LYS A 125 8.46 17.57 -1.50
C LYS A 125 8.28 17.59 -3.00
N GLU A 126 9.32 17.24 -3.75
CA GLU A 126 9.27 17.12 -5.21
C GLU A 126 8.50 15.87 -5.65
N LYS A 127 8.10 15.84 -6.93
CA LYS A 127 7.47 14.66 -7.53
C LYS A 127 8.49 13.51 -7.53
N ILE A 128 8.06 12.35 -7.03
CA ILE A 128 8.85 11.14 -7.10
C ILE A 128 9.03 10.74 -8.56
N THR A 129 10.27 10.46 -8.95
CA THR A 129 10.61 10.03 -10.30
C THR A 129 11.22 8.63 -10.27
N PHE A 130 11.12 7.93 -11.38
CA PHE A 130 11.64 6.58 -11.55
C PHE A 130 12.77 6.58 -12.56
N PHE A 131 13.74 5.70 -12.36
CA PHE A 131 14.86 5.50 -13.25
C PHE A 131 14.90 4.05 -13.71
N THR A 132 14.93 3.85 -15.02
CA THR A 132 15.03 2.54 -15.66
C THR A 132 16.38 2.39 -16.35
N ARG A 133 16.99 1.22 -16.22
CA ARG A 133 18.20 0.85 -16.96
C ARG A 133 18.13 -0.60 -17.42
N GLU A 134 18.83 -0.91 -18.50
CA GLU A 134 19.05 -2.27 -18.93
C GLU A 134 20.29 -2.86 -18.27
N VAL A 135 20.20 -4.13 -17.90
CA VAL A 135 21.31 -4.94 -17.41
C VAL A 135 21.34 -6.27 -18.15
N ALA A 136 22.55 -6.77 -18.38
CA ALA A 136 22.76 -8.13 -18.85
C ALA A 136 22.27 -9.10 -17.78
N ALA A 137 21.36 -9.98 -18.18
CA ALA A 137 20.83 -11.06 -17.36
C ALA A 137 20.52 -12.24 -18.29
N PRO A 138 20.48 -13.48 -17.78
CA PRO A 138 19.93 -14.60 -18.53
C PRO A 138 18.51 -14.29 -19.02
N GLU A 139 18.13 -14.83 -20.17
CA GLU A 139 16.72 -14.85 -20.56
C GLU A 139 15.97 -15.74 -19.57
N GLU A 140 14.98 -15.15 -18.89
CA GLU A 140 14.05 -15.82 -17.98
C GLU A 140 12.70 -15.78 -18.71
N THR A 141 12.12 -16.96 -18.98
CA THR A 141 10.81 -17.08 -19.63
C THR A 141 9.79 -17.69 -18.68
N TYR A 142 8.61 -17.08 -18.59
CA TYR A 142 7.51 -17.60 -17.79
C TYR A 142 6.39 -17.99 -18.75
N ASP A 143 6.14 -19.31 -18.87
CA ASP A 143 5.26 -19.86 -19.92
C ASP A 143 3.82 -19.28 -19.89
N ASP A 144 3.34 -18.85 -18.73
CA ASP A 144 1.98 -18.35 -18.51
C ASP A 144 1.90 -16.82 -18.36
N PHE A 145 2.95 -16.06 -18.69
CA PHE A 145 2.92 -14.60 -18.54
C PHE A 145 2.14 -13.90 -19.67
N ASP A 146 1.10 -13.15 -19.30
CA ASP A 146 0.36 -12.33 -20.27
C ASP A 146 1.10 -11.02 -20.57
N TYR A 147 2.00 -11.09 -21.55
CA TYR A 147 2.73 -9.93 -22.09
C TYR A 147 1.82 -8.81 -22.59
N PHE A 148 0.65 -9.14 -23.11
CA PHE A 148 -0.27 -8.17 -23.70
C PHE A 148 -0.97 -7.37 -22.60
N LEU A 149 -1.49 -8.06 -21.58
CA LEU A 149 -2.00 -7.44 -20.36
C LEU A 149 -0.92 -6.64 -19.66
N PHE A 150 0.28 -7.19 -19.49
CA PHE A 150 1.38 -6.49 -18.84
C PHE A 150 1.74 -5.18 -19.55
N THR A 151 1.81 -5.20 -20.89
CA THR A 151 2.07 -4.00 -21.69
C THR A 151 0.97 -2.95 -21.47
N ALA A 152 -0.30 -3.37 -21.49
CA ALA A 152 -1.42 -2.48 -21.22
C ALA A 152 -1.36 -1.89 -19.80
N LEU A 153 -1.00 -2.70 -18.79
CA LEU A 153 -0.85 -2.26 -17.40
C LEU A 153 0.26 -1.21 -17.25
N MET A 154 1.43 -1.45 -17.83
CA MET A 154 2.56 -0.51 -17.80
C MET A 154 2.18 0.85 -18.39
N ASP A 155 1.59 0.83 -19.59
CA ASP A 155 1.12 2.00 -20.32
C ASP A 155 0.04 2.80 -19.57
N THR A 156 -0.82 2.08 -18.85
CA THR A 156 -1.88 2.66 -18.02
C THR A 156 -1.30 3.25 -16.76
N ARG A 157 -0.37 2.56 -16.11
CA ARG A 157 0.29 3.01 -14.90
C ARG A 157 1.05 4.32 -15.13
N ASP A 158 1.74 4.46 -16.25
CA ASP A 158 2.41 5.71 -16.62
C ASP A 158 1.41 6.88 -16.76
N TYR A 159 0.23 6.61 -17.34
CA TYR A 159 -0.84 7.59 -17.36
C TYR A 159 -1.36 7.90 -15.95
N LEU A 160 -1.59 6.88 -15.11
CA LEU A 160 -2.02 7.07 -13.72
C LEU A 160 -1.00 7.86 -12.90
N PHE A 161 0.30 7.68 -13.13
CA PHE A 161 1.35 8.51 -12.53
C PHE A 161 1.21 9.97 -12.93
N SER A 162 0.93 10.25 -14.21
CA SER A 162 0.67 11.63 -14.67
C SER A 162 -0.56 12.26 -13.99
N VAL A 163 -1.63 11.48 -13.79
CA VAL A 163 -2.85 11.87 -13.08
C VAL A 163 -2.57 12.14 -11.61
N ILE A 164 -1.89 11.20 -10.93
CA ILE A 164 -1.57 11.29 -9.51
C ILE A 164 -0.67 12.49 -9.25
N GLN A 165 0.31 12.78 -10.11
CA GLN A 165 1.29 13.84 -9.87
C GLN A 165 0.90 15.21 -10.45
N ASP A 166 -0.29 15.38 -11.01
CA ASP A 166 -0.75 16.68 -11.51
C ASP A 166 -1.22 17.60 -10.37
N ARG A 167 -0.26 18.25 -9.71
CA ARG A 167 -0.50 19.18 -8.59
C ARG A 167 -1.32 20.42 -8.96
N SER A 168 -1.58 20.68 -10.25
CA SER A 168 -2.49 21.76 -10.66
C SER A 168 -3.95 21.40 -10.41
N ILE A 169 -4.24 20.12 -10.16
CA ILE A 169 -5.58 19.58 -10.00
C ILE A 169 -5.81 19.14 -8.55
N PRO A 170 -6.97 19.47 -7.95
CA PRO A 170 -7.33 18.98 -6.62
C PRO A 170 -7.20 17.45 -6.52
N VAL A 171 -6.55 16.97 -5.46
CA VAL A 171 -6.25 15.54 -5.25
C VAL A 171 -7.49 14.64 -5.30
N ARG A 172 -8.63 15.14 -4.84
CA ARG A 172 -9.93 14.46 -4.99
C ARG A 172 -10.27 14.12 -6.44
N LEU A 173 -10.11 15.08 -7.36
CA LEU A 173 -10.38 14.85 -8.78
C LEU A 173 -9.35 13.89 -9.39
N ARG A 174 -8.10 13.93 -8.92
CA ARG A 174 -7.06 12.97 -9.31
C ARG A 174 -7.42 11.53 -8.90
N ARG A 175 -7.89 11.31 -7.66
CA ARG A 175 -8.40 10.01 -7.20
C ARG A 175 -9.57 9.52 -8.05
N GLN A 176 -10.57 10.37 -8.28
CA GLN A 176 -11.72 10.03 -9.12
C GLN A 176 -11.32 9.66 -10.54
N LYS A 177 -10.33 10.36 -11.11
CA LYS A 177 -9.81 10.07 -12.45
C LYS A 177 -9.06 8.74 -12.48
N LEU A 178 -8.25 8.46 -11.46
CA LEU A 178 -7.58 7.18 -11.27
C LEU A 178 -8.58 6.02 -11.22
N LEU A 179 -9.61 6.13 -10.37
CA LEU A 179 -10.65 5.11 -10.24
C LEU A 179 -11.43 4.92 -11.54
N ALA A 180 -11.84 6.00 -12.20
CA ALA A 180 -12.57 5.94 -13.46
C ALA A 180 -11.74 5.32 -14.59
N CYS A 181 -10.44 5.59 -14.63
CA CYS A 181 -9.53 4.97 -15.60
C CYS A 181 -9.39 3.47 -15.33
N ALA A 182 -9.02 3.08 -14.11
CA ALA A 182 -8.85 1.67 -13.75
C ALA A 182 -10.14 0.85 -13.96
N HIS A 183 -11.30 1.42 -13.61
CA HIS A 183 -12.60 0.79 -13.87
C HIS A 183 -12.88 0.59 -15.36
N ASP A 184 -12.67 1.62 -16.20
CA ASP A 184 -12.89 1.50 -17.65
C ASP A 184 -11.93 0.46 -18.27
N PHE A 185 -10.72 0.29 -17.70
CA PHE A 185 -9.76 -0.72 -18.11
C PHE A 185 -10.16 -2.15 -17.68
N GLN A 186 -10.59 -2.33 -16.43
CA GLN A 186 -11.13 -3.62 -15.98
C GLN A 186 -12.29 -4.09 -16.87
N LEU A 187 -13.26 -3.20 -17.14
CA LEU A 187 -14.38 -3.52 -18.02
C LEU A 187 -13.96 -3.91 -19.43
N SER A 188 -12.82 -3.40 -19.91
CA SER A 188 -12.26 -3.76 -21.21
C SER A 188 -11.61 -5.13 -21.17
N LEU A 189 -10.90 -5.46 -20.10
CA LEU A 189 -10.35 -6.79 -19.86
C LEU A 189 -11.47 -7.84 -19.76
N ASP A 190 -12.47 -7.61 -18.92
CA ASP A 190 -13.60 -8.53 -18.67
C ASP A 190 -14.38 -8.87 -19.96
N LYS A 191 -14.44 -7.91 -20.91
CA LYS A 191 -15.12 -8.07 -22.20
C LYS A 191 -14.24 -8.69 -23.28
N ASN A 192 -13.00 -9.04 -22.98
CA ASN A 192 -11.98 -9.43 -23.95
C ASN A 192 -11.75 -8.35 -25.03
N GLU A 193 -11.92 -7.09 -24.65
CA GLU A 193 -11.74 -5.90 -25.49
C GLU A 193 -10.43 -5.17 -25.17
N LEU A 194 -9.50 -5.81 -24.45
CA LEU A 194 -8.31 -5.16 -23.94
C LEU A 194 -7.54 -4.46 -25.06
N PHE A 195 -7.53 -4.96 -26.30
CA PHE A 195 -6.93 -4.30 -27.49
C PHE A 195 -7.31 -2.82 -27.71
N GLN A 196 -8.35 -2.32 -27.05
CA GLN A 196 -8.75 -0.91 -27.04
C GLN A 196 -8.05 -0.08 -25.95
N TRP A 197 -7.10 -0.63 -25.20
CA TRP A 197 -6.50 0.01 -24.03
C TRP A 197 -5.88 1.38 -24.35
N GLU A 198 -5.26 1.52 -25.52
CA GLU A 198 -4.72 2.79 -25.99
C GLU A 198 -5.82 3.82 -26.26
N ASP A 199 -6.95 3.41 -26.84
CA ASP A 199 -8.11 4.27 -27.06
C ASP A 199 -8.76 4.69 -25.75
N ILE A 200 -8.86 3.78 -24.77
CA ILE A 200 -9.36 4.07 -23.43
C ILE A 200 -8.45 5.11 -22.76
N ARG A 201 -7.13 4.88 -22.75
CA ARG A 201 -6.12 5.82 -22.26
C ARG A 201 -6.23 7.18 -22.94
N GLY A 202 -6.29 7.20 -24.27
CA GLY A 202 -6.40 8.41 -25.08
C GLY A 202 -7.68 9.21 -24.78
N ARG A 203 -8.82 8.55 -24.55
CA ARG A 203 -10.06 9.20 -24.11
C ARG A 203 -9.91 9.84 -22.73
N HIS A 204 -9.27 9.17 -21.79
CA HIS A 204 -9.02 9.73 -20.45
C HIS A 204 -8.07 10.92 -20.49
N GLN A 205 -6.99 10.84 -21.26
CA GLN A 205 -6.06 11.96 -21.51
C GLN A 205 -6.78 13.17 -22.15
N LYS A 206 -7.52 12.94 -23.24
CA LYS A 206 -8.21 14.00 -24.00
C LYS A 206 -9.32 14.67 -23.20
N SER A 207 -10.05 13.91 -22.38
CA SER A 207 -11.11 14.47 -21.53
C SER A 207 -10.54 15.29 -20.36
N GLY A 208 -9.32 14.97 -19.91
CA GLY A 208 -8.68 15.59 -18.76
C GLY A 208 -9.64 15.67 -17.57
N TYR A 209 -9.80 16.88 -17.04
CA TYR A 209 -10.73 17.23 -15.96
C TYR A 209 -11.82 18.21 -16.40
N GLY A 210 -12.10 18.28 -17.72
CA GLY A 210 -13.09 19.20 -18.28
C GLY A 210 -14.54 18.79 -17.98
N GLU A 211 -15.50 19.57 -18.48
CA GLU A 211 -16.94 19.38 -18.23
C GLU A 211 -17.43 17.96 -18.51
N LYS A 212 -16.93 17.31 -19.57
CA LYS A 212 -17.31 15.92 -19.89
C LYS A 212 -16.98 14.94 -18.77
N PHE A 213 -15.80 15.08 -18.15
CA PHE A 213 -15.39 14.24 -17.04
C PHE A 213 -16.22 14.58 -15.79
N LEU A 214 -16.34 15.86 -15.45
CA LEU A 214 -17.11 16.31 -14.28
C LEU A 214 -18.59 15.90 -14.37
N ASN A 215 -19.20 16.00 -15.55
CA ASN A 215 -20.56 15.54 -15.79
C ASN A 215 -20.70 14.02 -15.66
N LYS A 216 -19.68 13.24 -16.07
CA LYS A 216 -19.66 11.78 -15.89
C LYS A 216 -19.59 11.42 -14.40
N ILE A 217 -18.72 12.09 -13.64
CA ILE A 217 -18.61 11.94 -12.18
C ILE A 217 -19.93 12.32 -11.50
N GLN A 218 -20.52 13.47 -11.86
CA GLN A 218 -21.78 13.93 -11.30
C GLN A 218 -22.92 12.94 -11.61
N LYS A 219 -23.01 12.48 -12.85
CA LYS A 219 -23.98 11.46 -13.25
C LYS A 219 -23.84 10.18 -12.43
N TRP A 220 -22.63 9.67 -12.23
CA TRP A 220 -22.41 8.50 -11.37
C TRP A 220 -22.78 8.74 -9.91
N ASN A 221 -22.58 9.97 -9.41
CA ASN A 221 -23.03 10.38 -8.08
C ASN A 221 -24.56 10.49 -7.97
N ASP A 222 -25.26 10.85 -9.05
CA ASP A 222 -26.71 11.10 -9.09
C ASP A 222 -27.53 9.83 -9.39
N GLU A 223 -27.03 8.93 -10.25
CA GLU A 223 -27.68 7.64 -10.57
C GLU A 223 -27.77 6.69 -9.35
N CYS A 224 -27.05 6.99 -8.27
CA CYS A 224 -27.26 6.38 -6.95
C CYS A 224 -28.60 6.73 -6.28
N GLN A 225 -29.36 7.71 -6.77
CA GLN A 225 -30.59 8.19 -6.13
C GLN A 225 -31.89 7.60 -6.72
N VAL A 226 -31.86 6.98 -7.91
CA VAL A 226 -33.09 6.74 -8.71
C VAL A 226 -33.51 5.26 -8.81
N SER A 227 -32.69 4.30 -8.37
CA SER A 227 -33.06 2.87 -8.39
C SER A 227 -33.89 2.46 -7.17
N SER A 228 -35.12 2.98 -7.06
CA SER A 228 -36.14 2.45 -6.13
C SER A 228 -37.55 2.47 -6.75
N GLU A 229 -37.78 1.65 -7.78
CA GLU A 229 -39.13 1.28 -8.21
C GLU A 229 -39.21 -0.22 -8.52
N GLN A 230 -38.84 -1.08 -7.55
CA GLN A 230 -39.40 -2.42 -7.35
C GLN A 230 -38.84 -3.05 -6.06
N PRO A 231 -39.68 -3.54 -5.13
CA PRO A 231 -39.19 -4.14 -3.89
C PRO A 231 -38.85 -5.62 -4.11
N SER A 232 -37.61 -5.92 -4.49
CA SER A 232 -37.01 -7.23 -4.24
C SER A 232 -36.31 -7.23 -2.88
N LYS A 233 -36.50 -8.30 -2.10
CA LYS A 233 -35.83 -8.49 -0.82
C LYS A 233 -34.31 -8.57 -1.04
N ASP A 234 -33.56 -7.88 -0.19
CA ASP A 234 -32.09 -7.86 -0.09
C ASP A 234 -31.30 -7.05 -1.14
N SER A 235 -31.60 -5.75 -1.29
CA SER A 235 -30.62 -4.80 -1.85
C SER A 235 -30.60 -3.48 -1.05
N THR A 236 -29.56 -3.29 -0.25
CA THR A 236 -29.34 -2.09 0.57
C THR A 236 -28.69 -0.99 -0.28
N SER A 237 -29.31 -0.60 -1.40
CA SER A 237 -28.76 0.39 -2.34
C SER A 237 -29.32 1.80 -2.08
N ALA A 238 -29.21 2.28 -0.84
CA ALA A 238 -29.31 3.71 -0.53
C ALA A 238 -27.89 4.22 -0.25
N ARG A 239 -27.46 5.29 -0.93
CA ARG A 239 -26.12 5.88 -0.76
C ARG A 239 -25.81 6.09 0.72
N ALA A 240 -24.81 5.37 1.22
CA ALA A 240 -24.28 5.63 2.55
C ALA A 240 -23.70 7.04 2.56
N SER A 241 -24.00 7.82 3.61
CA SER A 241 -23.33 9.10 3.84
C SER A 241 -21.81 8.87 3.92
N LEU A 242 -20.98 9.85 3.59
CA LEU A 242 -19.51 9.74 3.68
C LEU A 242 -19.09 9.25 5.07
N LEU A 243 -19.69 9.78 6.13
CA LEU A 243 -19.43 9.34 7.50
C LEU A 243 -19.80 7.87 7.73
N ALA A 244 -20.95 7.43 7.22
CA ALA A 244 -21.37 6.04 7.33
C ALA A 244 -20.45 5.10 6.53
N LEU A 245 -20.09 5.50 5.31
CA LEU A 245 -19.16 4.76 4.44
C LEU A 245 -17.78 4.64 5.08
N SER A 246 -17.22 5.74 5.61
CA SER A 246 -15.92 5.75 6.30
C SER A 246 -15.91 4.75 7.46
N LYS A 247 -16.94 4.78 8.31
CA LYS A 247 -17.12 3.80 9.41
C LYS A 247 -17.26 2.37 8.89
N GLN A 248 -17.95 2.17 7.76
CA GLN A 248 -18.17 0.86 7.17
C GLN A 248 -16.87 0.26 6.61
N ILE A 249 -16.04 1.06 5.93
CA ILE A 249 -14.73 0.64 5.41
C ILE A 249 -13.89 -0.02 6.52
N TRP A 250 -13.71 0.65 7.67
CA TRP A 250 -12.98 0.08 8.80
C TRP A 250 -13.64 -1.17 9.38
N ARG A 251 -14.97 -1.21 9.43
CA ARG A 251 -15.73 -2.37 9.92
C ARG A 251 -15.67 -3.58 8.99
N THR A 252 -15.48 -3.35 7.69
CA THR A 252 -15.31 -4.41 6.70
C THR A 252 -13.88 -4.93 6.71
N VAL A 253 -12.87 -4.05 6.68
CA VAL A 253 -11.47 -4.44 6.55
C VAL A 253 -10.90 -5.09 7.81
N ILE A 254 -11.01 -4.41 8.96
CA ILE A 254 -10.24 -4.78 10.16
C ILE A 254 -10.57 -6.16 10.72
N PRO A 255 -11.82 -6.64 10.72
CA PRO A 255 -12.14 -7.99 11.21
C PRO A 255 -11.57 -9.13 10.36
N GLN A 256 -11.26 -8.87 9.08
CA GLN A 256 -10.77 -9.90 8.15
C GLN A 256 -9.24 -9.99 8.14
N MET A 257 -8.55 -8.94 8.59
CA MET A 257 -7.09 -8.93 8.67
C MET A 257 -6.56 -9.63 9.92
N GLU A 258 -5.50 -10.40 9.74
CA GLU A 258 -4.65 -10.87 10.82
C GLU A 258 -4.00 -9.69 11.56
N VAL A 259 -3.89 -9.81 12.89
CA VAL A 259 -3.20 -8.82 13.71
C VAL A 259 -1.75 -9.24 13.91
N LEU A 260 -0.82 -8.48 13.36
CA LEU A 260 0.61 -8.77 13.47
C LEU A 260 1.15 -8.24 14.79
N ARG A 261 0.90 -6.97 15.13
CA ARG A 261 1.42 -6.37 16.37
C ARG A 261 0.43 -6.40 17.53
N PRO A 262 0.89 -6.80 18.74
CA PRO A 262 0.12 -6.60 19.95
C PRO A 262 -0.32 -5.14 20.11
N GLY A 263 -1.61 -4.93 20.34
CA GLY A 263 -2.18 -3.60 20.55
C GLY A 263 -2.64 -2.85 19.30
N TRP A 264 -2.59 -3.46 18.10
CA TRP A 264 -3.11 -2.84 16.86
C TRP A 264 -4.54 -2.33 17.01
N HIS A 265 -5.48 -3.18 17.44
CA HIS A 265 -6.87 -2.74 17.68
C HIS A 265 -7.00 -1.66 18.76
N THR A 266 -6.13 -1.68 19.78
CA THR A 266 -6.09 -0.62 20.80
C THR A 266 -5.63 0.70 20.20
N TYR A 267 -4.63 0.68 19.33
CA TYR A 267 -4.18 1.83 18.57
C TYR A 267 -5.30 2.37 17.68
N LEU A 268 -5.92 1.53 16.85
CA LEU A 268 -7.05 1.92 16.00
C LEU A 268 -8.18 2.56 16.81
N ARG A 269 -8.58 1.94 17.92
CA ARG A 269 -9.65 2.50 18.79
C ARG A 269 -9.26 3.87 19.34
N LYS A 270 -8.03 4.03 19.85
CA LYS A 270 -7.54 5.30 20.40
C LYS A 270 -7.49 6.41 19.37
N THR A 271 -7.36 6.07 18.08
CA THR A 271 -7.25 7.03 16.98
C THR A 271 -8.60 7.33 16.33
N LEU A 272 -9.41 6.30 16.01
CA LEU A 272 -10.66 6.44 15.25
C LEU A 272 -11.85 6.86 16.13
N VAL A 273 -11.85 6.55 17.44
CA VAL A 273 -12.94 6.99 18.34
C VAL A 273 -13.00 8.51 18.45
N PRO A 274 -11.88 9.25 18.65
CA PRO A 274 -11.90 10.71 18.58
C PRO A 274 -12.47 11.25 17.27
N LEU A 275 -12.03 10.74 16.12
CA LEU A 275 -12.50 11.16 14.79
C LEU A 275 -14.02 10.99 14.61
N TYR A 276 -14.51 9.79 14.83
CA TYR A 276 -15.92 9.48 14.58
C TYR A 276 -16.85 9.88 15.72
N GLY A 277 -16.31 10.20 16.90
CA GLY A 277 -17.02 10.79 18.02
C GLY A 277 -17.20 12.31 17.86
N SER A 278 -16.32 12.98 17.12
CA SER A 278 -16.37 14.44 16.93
C SER A 278 -17.25 14.91 15.76
N CYS A 279 -17.86 14.00 14.99
CA CYS A 279 -18.74 14.34 13.87
C CYS A 279 -19.99 13.46 13.82
N GLN A 280 -21.13 14.06 13.43
CA GLN A 280 -22.44 13.43 13.33
C GLN A 280 -22.96 13.32 11.88
N ASN A 281 -22.38 14.09 10.97
CA ASN A 281 -22.78 14.14 9.56
C ASN A 281 -21.57 14.38 8.65
N ASP A 282 -21.81 14.30 7.34
CA ASP A 282 -20.77 14.42 6.31
C ASP A 282 -20.13 15.82 6.26
N THR A 283 -20.89 16.87 6.60
CA THR A 283 -20.40 18.25 6.61
C THR A 283 -19.33 18.41 7.69
N GLU A 284 -19.62 17.98 8.92
CA GLU A 284 -18.66 18.05 10.03
C GLU A 284 -17.40 17.22 9.75
N LEU A 285 -17.54 16.03 9.16
CA LEU A 285 -16.39 15.21 8.77
C LEU A 285 -15.52 15.91 7.72
N THR A 286 -16.14 16.52 6.72
CA THR A 286 -15.44 17.26 5.66
C THR A 286 -14.73 18.50 6.21
N GLU A 287 -15.37 19.21 7.15
CA GLU A 287 -14.76 20.36 7.85
C GLU A 287 -13.56 19.93 8.70
N ILE A 288 -13.63 18.78 9.36
CA ILE A 288 -12.51 18.20 10.11
C ILE A 288 -11.34 17.87 9.17
N TYR A 289 -11.61 17.22 8.03
CA TYR A 289 -10.56 16.94 7.03
C TYR A 289 -9.94 18.22 6.48
N ALA A 290 -10.74 19.25 6.21
CA ALA A 290 -10.25 20.55 5.75
C ALA A 290 -9.39 21.24 6.82
N ALA A 291 -9.80 21.18 8.09
CA ALA A 291 -9.04 21.74 9.21
C ALA A 291 -7.71 21.01 9.41
N PHE A 292 -7.69 19.67 9.32
CA PHE A 292 -6.44 18.91 9.36
C PHE A 292 -5.49 19.29 8.22
N ALA A 293 -6.00 19.37 6.98
CA ALA A 293 -5.20 19.76 5.83
C ALA A 293 -4.68 21.20 5.92
N HIS A 294 -5.39 22.09 6.63
CA HIS A 294 -4.92 23.44 6.95
C HIS A 294 -3.79 23.43 7.97
N ASP A 295 -3.94 22.67 9.06
CA ASP A 295 -2.97 22.58 10.15
C ASP A 295 -1.72 21.78 9.75
N TYR A 296 -1.86 20.84 8.81
CA TYR A 296 -0.78 20.03 8.25
C TYR A 296 -0.79 20.06 6.71
N PRO A 297 -0.31 21.16 6.08
CA PRO A 297 -0.36 21.36 4.62
C PRO A 297 0.38 20.30 3.81
N ASP A 298 1.37 19.65 4.42
CA ASP A 298 2.16 18.57 3.85
C ASP A 298 1.31 17.35 3.47
N TRP A 299 0.12 17.19 4.07
CA TRP A 299 -0.83 16.14 3.75
C TRP A 299 -1.10 16.04 2.25
N THR A 300 -1.24 17.17 1.54
CA THR A 300 -1.56 17.15 0.10
C THR A 300 -0.47 16.48 -0.73
N VAL A 301 0.79 16.62 -0.32
CA VAL A 301 1.94 15.95 -0.96
C VAL A 301 2.03 14.50 -0.52
N HIS A 302 1.80 14.22 0.77
CA HIS A 302 1.82 12.85 1.30
C HIS A 302 0.71 11.98 0.70
N GLU A 303 -0.47 12.54 0.46
CA GLU A 303 -1.56 11.84 -0.21
C GLU A 303 -1.20 11.46 -1.66
N GLU A 304 -0.62 12.39 -2.42
CA GLU A 304 -0.09 12.12 -3.77
C GLU A 304 0.97 10.99 -3.73
N GLN A 305 1.90 11.08 -2.79
CA GLN A 305 2.97 10.10 -2.65
C GLN A 305 2.41 8.72 -2.32
N LEU A 306 1.51 8.61 -1.34
CA LEU A 306 0.90 7.35 -0.94
C LEU A 306 0.16 6.68 -2.09
N LEU A 307 -0.66 7.42 -2.85
CA LEU A 307 -1.31 6.90 -4.05
C LEU A 307 -0.28 6.36 -5.06
N LEU A 308 0.80 7.13 -5.30
CA LEU A 308 1.87 6.72 -6.20
C LEU A 308 2.58 5.45 -5.72
N TYR A 309 2.83 5.32 -4.41
CA TYR A 309 3.47 4.15 -3.82
C TYR A 309 2.66 2.88 -4.05
N TRP A 310 1.36 2.91 -3.75
CA TRP A 310 0.49 1.74 -3.93
C TRP A 310 0.34 1.36 -5.41
N ILE A 311 0.18 2.36 -6.29
CA ILE A 311 0.10 2.10 -7.74
C ILE A 311 1.43 1.58 -8.30
N TYR A 312 2.57 2.13 -7.89
CA TYR A 312 3.87 1.61 -8.33
C TYR A 312 4.08 0.18 -7.86
N THR A 313 3.76 -0.12 -6.60
CA THR A 313 4.10 -1.40 -5.97
C THR A 313 3.16 -2.53 -6.37
N TYR A 314 1.86 -2.27 -6.54
CA TYR A 314 0.85 -3.36 -6.66
C TYR A 314 0.07 -3.36 -7.97
N PHE A 315 -0.06 -2.24 -8.69
CA PHE A 315 -0.96 -2.14 -9.84
C PHE A 315 -0.63 -3.12 -10.96
N CYS A 316 0.66 -3.26 -11.30
CA CYS A 316 1.09 -4.18 -12.35
C CYS A 316 1.05 -5.65 -11.92
N GLY A 317 0.90 -5.94 -10.61
CA GLY A 317 0.62 -7.29 -10.12
C GLY A 317 -0.70 -7.86 -10.64
N ALA A 318 -1.59 -7.01 -11.18
CA ALA A 318 -2.82 -7.43 -11.85
C ALA A 318 -2.58 -8.36 -13.06
N VAL A 319 -1.35 -8.44 -13.59
CA VAL A 319 -0.98 -9.41 -14.62
C VAL A 319 -1.15 -10.87 -14.14
N TYR A 320 -1.12 -11.10 -12.83
CA TYR A 320 -1.17 -12.44 -12.25
C TYR A 320 -2.57 -12.90 -11.86
N ASP A 321 -3.54 -11.99 -11.76
CA ASP A 321 -4.88 -12.28 -11.24
C ASP A 321 -6.03 -11.57 -11.98
N ASP A 322 -5.73 -10.78 -13.03
CA ASP A 322 -6.69 -10.01 -13.83
C ASP A 322 -7.45 -8.91 -13.05
N GLN A 323 -7.02 -8.59 -11.81
CA GLN A 323 -7.74 -7.70 -10.89
C GLN A 323 -7.26 -6.24 -10.95
N ILE A 324 -7.25 -5.64 -12.16
CA ILE A 324 -6.80 -4.26 -12.41
C ILE A 324 -7.48 -3.25 -11.47
N PHE A 325 -8.81 -3.32 -11.38
CA PHE A 325 -9.55 -2.33 -10.62
C PHE A 325 -9.36 -2.52 -9.11
N ALA A 326 -9.29 -3.76 -8.61
CA ALA A 326 -9.02 -4.03 -7.21
C ALA A 326 -7.70 -3.40 -6.73
N LYS A 327 -6.61 -3.49 -7.53
CA LYS A 327 -5.33 -2.83 -7.19
C LYS A 327 -5.46 -1.31 -7.09
N ALA A 328 -6.25 -0.69 -7.97
CA ALA A 328 -6.50 0.75 -7.94
C ALA A 328 -7.39 1.17 -6.75
N LYS A 329 -8.41 0.38 -6.41
CA LYS A 329 -9.24 0.57 -5.21
C LYS A 329 -8.38 0.48 -3.95
N MET A 330 -7.51 -0.52 -3.86
CA MET A 330 -6.58 -0.71 -2.75
C MET A 330 -5.69 0.52 -2.54
N ALA A 331 -5.14 1.08 -3.62
CA ALA A 331 -4.34 2.30 -3.54
C ALA A 331 -5.10 3.49 -2.90
N VAL A 332 -6.37 3.67 -3.29
CA VAL A 332 -7.23 4.72 -2.74
C VAL A 332 -7.61 4.42 -1.28
N ILE A 333 -8.00 3.19 -0.97
CA ILE A 333 -8.44 2.79 0.37
C ILE A 333 -7.29 2.80 1.38
N CYS A 334 -6.12 2.28 1.04
CA CYS A 334 -4.96 2.34 1.93
C CYS A 334 -4.56 3.79 2.21
N THR A 335 -4.57 4.66 1.20
CA THR A 335 -4.30 6.10 1.39
C THR A 335 -5.36 6.77 2.26
N PHE A 336 -6.64 6.45 2.04
CA PHE A 336 -7.76 6.95 2.84
C PHE A 336 -7.68 6.50 4.30
N MET A 337 -7.39 5.23 4.56
CA MET A 337 -7.24 4.72 5.93
C MET A 337 -6.06 5.39 6.66
N ILE A 338 -4.95 5.64 5.96
CA ILE A 338 -3.82 6.42 6.51
C ILE A 338 -4.25 7.86 6.82
N HIS A 339 -5.05 8.50 5.96
CA HIS A 339 -5.60 9.83 6.21
C HIS A 339 -6.43 9.87 7.49
N GLU A 340 -7.35 8.92 7.67
CA GLU A 340 -8.20 8.89 8.86
C GLU A 340 -7.42 8.61 10.14
N LEU A 341 -6.35 7.80 10.06
CA LEU A 341 -5.43 7.63 11.19
C LEU A 341 -4.68 8.93 11.51
N ALA A 342 -4.30 9.72 10.49
CA ALA A 342 -3.65 11.01 10.69
C ALA A 342 -4.59 12.03 11.34
N VAL A 343 -5.80 12.19 10.79
CA VAL A 343 -6.82 13.09 11.32
C VAL A 343 -7.23 12.69 12.74
N GLY A 344 -7.45 11.39 12.99
CA GLY A 344 -7.78 10.90 14.32
C GLY A 344 -6.66 11.13 15.34
N THR A 345 -5.40 11.00 14.92
CA THR A 345 -4.23 11.29 15.77
C THR A 345 -4.13 12.78 16.08
N TRP A 346 -4.32 13.64 15.07
CA TRP A 346 -4.37 15.09 15.23
C TRP A 346 -5.46 15.51 16.23
N LEU A 347 -6.69 15.00 16.08
CA LEU A 347 -7.80 15.29 17.01
C LEU A 347 -7.51 14.82 18.44
N LYS A 348 -6.97 13.61 18.58
CA LYS A 348 -6.61 13.02 19.87
C LYS A 348 -5.55 13.85 20.61
N ASN A 349 -4.65 14.50 19.87
CA ASN A 349 -3.54 15.27 20.40
C ASN A 349 -3.85 16.78 20.43
N ASP A 350 -5.11 17.16 20.70
CA ASP A 350 -5.55 18.56 20.79
C ASP A 350 -5.20 19.40 19.55
N ARG A 351 -5.37 18.81 18.36
CA ARG A 351 -5.04 19.41 17.06
C ARG A 351 -3.54 19.66 16.84
N HIS A 352 -2.69 18.89 17.52
CA HIS A 352 -1.26 18.84 17.23
C HIS A 352 -0.91 17.59 16.43
N PHE A 353 -0.20 17.76 15.32
CA PHE A 353 0.25 16.67 14.48
C PHE A 353 1.63 16.98 13.92
N THR A 354 2.51 15.98 13.95
CA THR A 354 3.91 16.13 13.55
C THR A 354 4.27 15.21 12.39
N PHE A 355 5.41 15.49 11.76
CA PHE A 355 5.97 14.60 10.75
C PHE A 355 6.28 13.19 11.31
N GLU A 356 6.70 13.11 12.57
CA GLU A 356 6.93 11.83 13.27
C GLU A 356 5.65 11.03 13.45
N ASP A 357 4.51 11.70 13.70
CA ASP A 357 3.21 11.03 13.74
C ASP A 357 2.86 10.41 12.38
N MET A 358 3.09 11.15 11.28
CA MET A 358 2.87 10.66 9.92
C MET A 358 3.74 9.45 9.59
N ILE A 359 5.04 9.50 9.90
CA ILE A 359 5.96 8.36 9.75
C ILE A 359 5.43 7.15 10.53
N SER A 360 5.05 7.38 11.79
CA SER A 360 4.52 6.35 12.69
C SER A 360 3.29 5.66 12.12
N ILE A 361 2.32 6.44 11.62
CA ILE A 361 1.11 5.91 10.99
C ILE A 361 1.48 5.07 9.76
N CYS A 362 2.29 5.61 8.85
CA CYS A 362 2.66 4.92 7.61
C CYS A 362 3.32 3.58 7.88
N TYR A 363 4.37 3.52 8.71
CA TYR A 363 5.08 2.26 8.92
C TYR A 363 4.25 1.26 9.72
N ARG A 364 3.41 1.71 10.66
CA ARG A 364 2.53 0.80 11.42
C ARG A 364 1.47 0.19 10.52
N PHE A 365 0.81 1.00 9.69
CA PHE A 365 -0.21 0.54 8.76
C PHE A 365 0.40 -0.41 7.72
N SER A 366 1.49 0.01 7.07
CA SER A 366 2.20 -0.80 6.09
C SER A 366 2.70 -2.12 6.66
N ARG A 367 3.14 -2.17 7.93
CA ARG A 367 3.47 -3.46 8.58
C ARG A 367 2.28 -4.38 8.70
N GLU A 368 1.16 -3.91 9.25
CA GLU A 368 -0.02 -4.76 9.43
C GLU A 368 -0.54 -5.28 8.09
N LEU A 369 -0.36 -4.53 7.00
CA LEU A 369 -0.75 -4.96 5.67
C LEU A 369 0.33 -5.79 4.95
N GLU A 370 1.49 -5.20 4.67
CA GLU A 370 2.51 -5.75 3.76
C GLU A 370 3.40 -6.83 4.39
N HIS A 371 3.32 -7.06 5.70
CA HIS A 371 4.06 -8.16 6.35
C HIS A 371 3.24 -9.46 6.47
N SER A 372 2.03 -9.49 5.91
CA SER A 372 1.18 -10.68 5.84
C SER A 372 0.61 -10.82 4.43
N ASP A 373 1.07 -11.83 3.70
CA ASP A 373 0.47 -12.21 2.41
C ASP A 373 -1.04 -12.51 2.56
N PRO A 374 -1.51 -13.20 3.63
CA PRO A 374 -2.94 -13.29 3.90
C PRO A 374 -3.66 -11.94 3.95
N ASN A 375 -3.07 -10.93 4.60
CA ASN A 375 -3.67 -9.60 4.69
C ASN A 375 -3.69 -8.87 3.34
N LEU A 376 -2.64 -8.99 2.53
CA LEU A 376 -2.62 -8.43 1.17
C LEU A 376 -3.69 -9.08 0.30
N ASN A 377 -3.74 -10.41 0.26
CA ASN A 377 -4.72 -11.16 -0.52
C ASN A 377 -6.16 -10.85 -0.08
N GLU A 378 -6.39 -10.75 1.23
CA GLU A 378 -7.70 -10.42 1.77
C GLU A 378 -8.10 -8.98 1.44
N MET A 379 -7.19 -8.03 1.51
CA MET A 379 -7.47 -6.65 1.08
C MET A 379 -7.91 -6.59 -0.38
N GLU A 380 -7.24 -7.32 -1.27
CA GLU A 380 -7.60 -7.37 -2.69
C GLU A 380 -8.95 -8.05 -2.92
N ARG A 381 -9.20 -9.19 -2.27
CA ARG A 381 -10.50 -9.88 -2.31
C ARG A 381 -11.63 -8.97 -1.86
N LEU A 382 -11.43 -8.24 -0.75
CA LEU A 382 -12.42 -7.28 -0.26
C LEU A 382 -12.68 -6.17 -1.28
N MET A 383 -11.64 -5.61 -1.90
CA MET A 383 -11.82 -4.57 -2.92
C MET A 383 -12.66 -5.05 -4.10
N ASP A 384 -12.55 -6.32 -4.48
CA ASP A 384 -13.31 -6.91 -5.57
C ASP A 384 -14.76 -7.25 -5.17
N GLU A 385 -14.92 -7.94 -4.02
CA GLU A 385 -16.17 -8.62 -3.67
C GLU A 385 -17.14 -7.81 -2.79
N GLU A 386 -16.67 -6.85 -2.00
CA GLU A 386 -17.52 -6.16 -1.01
C GLU A 386 -18.14 -4.87 -1.57
N ASP A 387 -19.47 -4.75 -1.46
CA ASP A 387 -20.26 -3.59 -1.92
C ASP A 387 -19.78 -2.24 -1.37
N VAL A 388 -19.16 -2.23 -0.18
CA VAL A 388 -18.61 -1.00 0.42
C VAL A 388 -17.52 -0.37 -0.48
N PHE A 389 -16.83 -1.18 -1.27
CA PHE A 389 -15.79 -0.75 -2.24
C PHE A 389 -16.31 -0.67 -3.67
N ASP A 390 -17.64 -0.65 -3.87
CA ASP A 390 -18.22 -0.34 -5.16
C ASP A 390 -17.67 1.00 -5.69
N PHE A 391 -17.49 1.05 -7.01
CA PHE A 391 -16.94 2.21 -7.71
C PHE A 391 -17.59 3.53 -7.27
N ARG A 392 -18.91 3.55 -7.09
CA ARG A 392 -19.65 4.79 -6.77
C ARG A 392 -19.40 5.26 -5.34
N ASN A 393 -19.25 4.32 -4.40
CA ASN A 393 -18.87 4.65 -3.02
C ASN A 393 -17.48 5.28 -3.00
N LEU A 394 -16.54 4.72 -3.77
CA LEU A 394 -15.16 5.21 -3.85
C LEU A 394 -15.01 6.59 -4.52
N LEU A 395 -15.98 7.04 -5.33
CA LEU A 395 -15.98 8.41 -5.86
C LEU A 395 -16.28 9.47 -4.78
N THR A 396 -16.76 9.06 -3.61
CA THR A 396 -17.13 9.97 -2.51
C THR A 396 -16.00 10.24 -1.53
N ILE A 397 -15.04 9.32 -1.41
CA ILE A 397 -13.83 9.43 -0.59
C ILE A 397 -12.71 10.18 -1.32
#